data_AF-A0A8T5S638-F1
#
_entry.id   AF-A0A8T5S638-F1
#
_cell.length_a   1.000
_cell.length_b   1.000
_cell.length_c   1.000
_cell.angle_alpha   90.00
_cell.angle_beta   90.00
_cell.angle_gamma   90.00
#
_symmetry.space_group_name_H-M   'P 1'
#
loop_
_entity.id
_entity.type
_entity.pdbx_description
1 polymer ?
#
loop_
_entity_poly.entity_id
_entity_poly.type
_entity_poly.pdbx_seq_one_letter_code
_entity_poly.pdbx_strand_id
1 'polypeptide(L)'
;MSENLNAMTNCPVCGKENKKEGKFCQSCGANMVTSDFQPFEISQTMRARKNCFSFCCIIFIGIVFYFSLVVAPSVWPAFQAAVVAGLFIVLVGGVSIIGLLYILWVYRGSGVRRIFSISPKGIKIVVPRQPIFEVNWSEFDLIQMYKHAGYHNNNEYRFYFVLNDEVYKEFNIEGSMHFSGLNCRAIVSKMEQYAVKMNKQFVRGRRRKKKY
;
A
#
# COMPACT_ATOMS: atom_id res chain seq x y z
N MET A 1 32.01 -1.14 -9.13
CA MET A 1 31.36 -2.06 -8.16
C MET A 1 31.19 -3.41 -8.84
N SER A 2 32.03 -4.38 -8.48
CA SER A 2 31.97 -5.75 -8.97
C SER A 2 30.85 -6.50 -8.24
N GLU A 3 29.79 -6.87 -8.97
CA GLU A 3 28.80 -7.83 -8.48
C GLU A 3 29.54 -9.13 -8.12
N ASN A 4 29.54 -9.50 -6.83
CA ASN A 4 29.94 -10.84 -6.39
C ASN A 4 28.87 -11.84 -6.85
N LEU A 5 28.87 -12.13 -8.15
CA LEU A 5 28.24 -13.32 -8.71
C LEU A 5 29.15 -14.48 -8.31
N ASN A 6 28.70 -15.27 -7.34
CA ASN A 6 29.27 -16.60 -7.11
C ASN A 6 29.07 -17.41 -8.39
N ALA A 7 30.06 -17.34 -9.28
CA ALA A 7 30.03 -18.03 -10.55
C ALA A 7 30.23 -19.52 -10.30
N MET A 8 29.12 -20.22 -10.19
CA MET A 8 29.10 -21.68 -10.09
C MET A 8 29.73 -22.23 -11.37
N THR A 9 30.89 -22.88 -11.25
CA THR A 9 31.61 -23.45 -12.39
C THR A 9 30.88 -24.62 -13.01
N ASN A 10 29.98 -25.28 -12.27
CA ASN A 10 29.23 -26.43 -12.76
C ASN A 10 27.76 -26.09 -12.93
N CYS A 11 27.17 -26.50 -14.05
CA CYS A 11 25.77 -26.28 -14.34
C CYS A 11 24.87 -27.09 -13.40
N PRO A 12 23.89 -26.49 -12.71
CA PRO A 12 23.00 -27.21 -11.80
C PRO A 12 22.00 -28.13 -12.53
N VAL A 13 21.78 -27.93 -13.84
CA VAL A 13 20.82 -28.71 -14.63
C VAL A 13 21.47 -29.96 -15.23
N CYS A 14 22.69 -29.84 -15.77
CA CYS A 14 23.34 -30.94 -16.50
C CYS A 14 24.67 -31.39 -15.89
N GLY A 15 25.14 -30.75 -14.82
CA GLY A 15 26.38 -31.09 -14.11
C GLY A 15 27.68 -30.74 -14.84
N LYS A 16 27.63 -30.30 -16.11
CA LYS A 16 28.83 -29.99 -16.89
C LYS A 16 29.48 -28.68 -16.46
N GLU A 17 30.80 -28.65 -16.55
CA GLU A 17 31.62 -27.47 -16.30
C GLU A 17 31.32 -26.38 -17.34
N ASN A 18 31.29 -25.13 -16.88
CA ASN A 18 31.01 -23.95 -17.67
C ASN A 18 32.06 -22.87 -17.37
N LYS A 19 32.24 -21.93 -18.31
CA LYS A 19 33.15 -20.80 -18.08
C LYS A 19 32.70 -20.00 -16.86
N LYS A 20 33.66 -19.56 -16.03
CA LYS A 20 33.43 -18.74 -14.81
C LYS A 20 32.62 -17.46 -15.04
N GLU A 21 32.45 -17.00 -16.29
CA GLU A 21 31.67 -15.79 -16.61
C GLU A 21 30.50 -16.09 -17.58
N GLY A 22 30.26 -17.36 -17.88
CA GLY A 22 29.21 -17.76 -18.82
C GLY A 22 27.82 -17.57 -18.21
N LYS A 23 27.02 -16.64 -18.74
CA LYS A 23 25.62 -16.42 -18.31
C LYS A 23 24.71 -17.62 -18.60
N PHE A 24 25.09 -18.45 -19.58
CA PHE A 24 24.35 -19.64 -19.98
C PHE A 24 25.31 -20.85 -20.03
N CYS A 25 24.80 -22.03 -19.74
CA CYS A 25 25.52 -23.28 -19.89
C CYS A 25 25.70 -23.60 -21.37
N GLN A 26 26.95 -23.73 -21.81
CA GLN A 26 27.25 -24.03 -23.22
C GLN A 26 26.74 -25.40 -23.69
N SER A 27 26.48 -26.34 -22.77
CA SER A 27 26.04 -27.69 -23.11
C SER A 27 24.53 -27.89 -23.13
N CYS A 28 23.76 -27.23 -22.26
CA CYS A 28 22.31 -27.44 -22.16
C CYS A 28 21.49 -26.15 -22.33
N GLY A 29 22.14 -24.99 -22.42
CA GLY A 29 21.47 -23.69 -22.54
C GLY A 29 20.87 -23.15 -21.23
N ALA A 30 20.99 -23.87 -20.11
CA ALA A 30 20.46 -23.40 -18.82
C ALA A 30 21.12 -22.09 -18.37
N ASN A 31 20.33 -21.17 -17.80
CA ASN A 31 20.83 -19.91 -17.27
C ASN A 31 21.62 -20.16 -15.98
N MET A 32 22.90 -19.78 -15.99
CA MET A 32 23.85 -19.98 -14.88
C MET A 32 23.88 -18.79 -13.92
N VAL A 33 23.22 -17.69 -14.30
CA VAL A 33 22.93 -16.57 -13.40
C VAL A 33 21.70 -16.97 -12.58
N THR A 34 21.87 -17.90 -11.65
CA THR A 34 20.93 -18.05 -10.54
C THR A 34 21.16 -16.87 -9.61
N SER A 35 20.64 -15.69 -9.98
CA SER A 35 20.42 -14.68 -8.97
C SER A 35 19.32 -15.25 -8.07
N ASP A 36 19.66 -15.66 -6.86
CA ASP A 36 18.69 -16.03 -5.80
C ASP A 36 17.76 -14.87 -5.38
N PHE A 37 17.77 -13.80 -6.17
CA PHE A 37 16.94 -12.62 -6.09
C PHE A 37 15.79 -12.72 -7.08
N GLN A 38 14.83 -13.59 -6.77
CA GLN A 38 13.53 -13.55 -7.44
C GLN A 38 12.86 -12.21 -7.14
N PRO A 39 12.58 -11.34 -8.13
CA PRO A 39 11.97 -10.05 -7.88
C PRO A 39 10.65 -10.26 -7.15
N PHE A 40 10.44 -9.50 -6.08
CA PHE A 40 9.23 -9.60 -5.30
C PHE A 40 8.33 -8.41 -5.62
N GLU A 41 7.13 -8.69 -6.12
CA GLU A 41 6.13 -7.68 -6.44
C GLU A 41 4.84 -7.96 -5.67
N ILE A 42 4.37 -6.96 -4.91
CA ILE A 42 3.02 -6.93 -4.39
C ILE A 42 2.23 -5.93 -5.22
N SER A 43 1.18 -6.42 -5.84
CA SER A 43 0.21 -5.56 -6.49
C SER A 43 -1.15 -5.70 -5.81
N GLN A 44 -1.74 -4.57 -5.39
CA GLN A 44 -3.02 -4.57 -4.70
C GLN A 44 -3.96 -3.53 -5.29
N THR A 45 -5.23 -3.92 -5.44
CA THR A 45 -6.33 -2.98 -5.66
C THR A 45 -7.18 -2.93 -4.39
N MET A 46 -7.65 -1.74 -3.99
CA MET A 46 -8.44 -1.56 -2.76
C MET A 46 -9.95 -1.64 -3.04
N ARG A 47 -10.35 -2.46 -4.02
CA ARG A 47 -11.73 -2.47 -4.56
C ARG A 47 -12.76 -2.94 -3.53
N ALA A 48 -12.40 -3.88 -2.64
CA ALA A 48 -13.34 -4.51 -1.71
C ALA A 48 -14.01 -3.56 -0.70
N ARG A 49 -13.34 -2.47 -0.29
CA ARG A 49 -13.87 -1.58 0.75
C ARG A 49 -14.97 -0.63 0.25
N LYS A 50 -15.01 -0.37 -1.06
CA LYS A 50 -15.96 0.57 -1.67
C LYS A 50 -17.40 0.06 -1.56
N ASN A 51 -17.59 -1.25 -1.71
CA ASN A 51 -18.93 -1.85 -1.76
C ASN A 51 -19.63 -1.81 -0.40
N CYS A 52 -18.90 -2.08 0.69
CA CYS A 52 -19.48 -2.03 2.04
C CYS A 52 -19.94 -0.61 2.42
N PHE A 53 -19.08 0.39 2.17
CA PHE A 53 -19.42 1.77 2.52
C PHE A 53 -20.56 2.33 1.66
N SER A 54 -20.54 2.05 0.35
CA SER A 54 -21.62 2.43 -0.56
C SER A 54 -22.94 1.78 -0.16
N PHE A 55 -22.93 0.50 0.24
CA PHE A 55 -24.11 -0.22 0.66
C PHE A 55 -24.71 0.36 1.94
N CYS A 56 -23.89 0.69 2.95
CA CYS A 56 -24.37 1.36 4.16
C CYS A 56 -25.02 2.72 3.87
N CYS A 57 -24.46 3.51 2.95
CA CYS A 57 -25.05 4.80 2.56
C CYS A 57 -26.41 4.62 1.87
N ILE A 58 -26.53 3.64 0.98
CA ILE A 58 -27.79 3.33 0.29
C ILE A 58 -28.86 2.89 1.31
N ILE A 59 -28.51 2.02 2.26
CA ILE A 59 -29.42 1.61 3.34
C ILE A 59 -29.85 2.82 4.17
N PHE A 60 -28.92 3.68 4.58
CA PHE A 60 -29.23 4.87 5.37
C PHE A 60 -30.19 5.81 4.64
N ILE A 61 -29.93 6.09 3.36
CA ILE A 61 -30.83 6.89 2.51
C ILE A 61 -32.20 6.23 2.41
N GLY A 62 -32.26 4.91 2.24
CA GLY A 62 -33.51 4.14 2.21
C GLY A 62 -34.31 4.26 3.52
N ILE A 63 -33.65 4.21 4.67
CA ILE A 63 -34.28 4.38 5.99
C ILE A 63 -34.83 5.79 6.16
N VAL A 64 -34.05 6.82 5.81
CA VAL A 64 -34.50 8.23 5.87
C VAL A 64 -35.71 8.45 4.98
N PHE A 65 -35.68 7.88 3.77
CA PHE A 65 -36.78 7.98 2.82
C PHE A 65 -38.04 7.26 3.31
N TYR A 66 -37.90 6.04 3.83
CA TYR A 66 -38.99 5.27 4.43
C TYR A 66 -39.63 6.01 5.61
N PHE A 67 -38.81 6.55 6.52
CA PHE A 67 -39.30 7.32 7.66
C PHE A 67 -40.10 8.56 7.21
N SER A 68 -39.59 9.28 6.21
CA SER A 68 -40.22 10.48 5.68
C SER A 68 -41.56 10.21 5.00
N LEU A 69 -41.69 9.09 4.27
CA LEU A 69 -42.90 8.76 3.53
C LEU A 69 -43.95 7.99 4.33
N VAL A 70 -43.53 7.16 5.29
CA VAL A 70 -44.44 6.23 5.98
C VAL A 70 -44.73 6.70 7.40
N VAL A 71 -43.70 7.12 8.13
CA VAL A 71 -43.85 7.46 9.56
C VAL A 71 -44.37 8.88 9.73
N ALA A 72 -43.81 9.87 9.03
CA ALA A 72 -44.23 11.27 9.21
C ALA A 72 -45.73 11.53 8.95
N PRO A 73 -46.38 10.95 7.92
CA PRO A 73 -47.81 11.21 7.67
C PRO A 73 -48.75 10.53 8.67
N SER A 74 -48.29 9.50 9.41
CA SER A 74 -49.15 8.79 10.37
C SER A 74 -49.24 9.47 11.74
N VAL A 75 -48.31 10.40 12.04
CA VAL A 75 -48.20 11.03 13.36
C VAL A 75 -48.74 12.47 13.35
N TRP A 76 -48.78 13.14 12.20
CA TRP A 76 -49.12 14.56 12.12
C TRP A 76 -50.27 14.90 11.15
N PRO A 77 -51.02 15.99 11.42
CA PRO A 77 -52.00 16.53 10.49
C PRO A 77 -51.36 16.85 9.14
N ALA A 78 -52.07 16.55 8.05
CA ALA A 78 -51.52 16.55 6.69
C ALA A 78 -50.72 17.81 6.30
N PHE A 79 -51.19 18.99 6.70
CA PHE A 79 -50.51 20.26 6.39
C PHE A 79 -49.17 20.42 7.12
N GLN A 80 -49.13 20.10 8.42
CA GLN A 80 -47.90 20.16 9.21
C GLN A 80 -46.91 19.07 8.79
N ALA A 81 -47.42 17.87 8.49
CA ALA A 81 -46.61 16.78 7.96
C ALA A 81 -45.91 17.16 6.65
N ALA A 82 -46.61 17.82 5.72
CA ALA A 82 -46.04 18.24 4.45
C ALA A 82 -44.90 19.27 4.61
N VAL A 83 -45.11 20.30 5.44
CA VAL A 83 -44.09 21.34 5.68
C VAL A 83 -42.85 20.74 6.34
N VAL A 84 -43.03 19.94 7.39
CA VAL A 84 -41.88 19.36 8.09
C VAL A 84 -41.17 18.31 7.24
N ALA A 85 -41.90 17.47 6.49
CA ALA A 85 -41.30 16.53 5.56
C ALA A 85 -40.45 17.24 4.50
N GLY A 86 -40.95 18.35 3.94
CA GLY A 86 -40.19 19.15 2.97
C GLY A 86 -38.87 19.68 3.54
N LEU A 87 -38.90 20.28 4.72
CA LEU A 87 -37.69 20.79 5.39
C LEU A 87 -36.71 19.66 5.75
N PHE A 88 -37.23 18.52 6.22
CA PHE A 88 -36.42 17.38 6.61
C PHE A 88 -35.71 16.72 5.42
N ILE A 89 -36.41 16.60 4.28
CA ILE A 89 -35.82 16.10 3.03
C ILE A 89 -34.67 17.00 2.58
N VAL A 90 -34.83 18.32 2.63
CA VAL A 90 -33.77 19.25 2.21
C VAL A 90 -32.57 19.17 3.15
N LEU A 91 -32.78 19.17 4.47
CA LEU A 91 -31.69 19.11 5.45
C LEU A 91 -30.98 17.76 5.43
N VAL A 92 -31.71 16.67 5.65
CA VAL A 92 -31.12 15.33 5.78
C VAL A 92 -30.68 14.81 4.42
N GLY A 93 -31.49 15.01 3.37
CA GLY A 93 -31.12 14.65 2.01
C GLY A 93 -29.92 15.44 1.53
N GLY A 94 -29.88 16.75 1.76
CA GLY A 94 -28.73 17.61 1.41
C GLY A 94 -27.43 17.17 2.08
N VAL A 95 -27.45 16.98 3.40
CA VAL A 95 -26.27 16.49 4.16
C VAL A 95 -25.86 15.09 3.70
N SER A 96 -26.82 14.20 3.43
CA SER A 96 -26.56 12.85 2.95
C SER A 96 -25.91 12.83 1.55
N ILE A 97 -26.38 13.69 0.64
CA ILE A 97 -25.80 13.84 -0.70
C ILE A 97 -24.38 14.40 -0.60
N ILE A 98 -24.16 15.45 0.18
CA ILE A 98 -22.82 16.04 0.38
C ILE A 98 -21.87 14.98 0.97
N GLY A 99 -22.33 14.22 1.97
CA GLY A 99 -21.58 13.10 2.52
C GLY A 99 -21.22 12.07 1.45
N LEU A 100 -22.21 11.58 0.69
CA LEU A 100 -21.99 10.62 -0.39
C LEU A 100 -20.98 11.14 -1.42
N LEU A 101 -21.09 12.41 -1.84
CA LEU A 101 -20.14 13.04 -2.77
C LEU A 101 -18.73 13.12 -2.18
N TYR A 102 -18.60 13.53 -0.91
CA TYR A 102 -17.32 13.57 -0.21
C TYR A 102 -16.67 12.18 -0.15
N ILE A 103 -17.46 11.16 0.20
CA ILE A 103 -17.02 9.76 0.22
C ILE A 103 -16.57 9.33 -1.18
N LEU A 104 -17.38 9.54 -2.21
CA LEU A 104 -17.01 9.21 -3.58
C LEU A 104 -15.73 9.92 -4.03
N TRP A 105 -15.52 11.17 -3.60
CA TRP A 105 -14.32 11.94 -3.86
C TRP A 105 -13.08 11.35 -3.17
N VAL A 106 -13.19 11.02 -1.88
CA VAL A 106 -12.13 10.34 -1.10
C VAL A 106 -11.77 8.98 -1.74
N TYR A 107 -12.77 8.22 -2.18
CA TYR A 107 -12.59 6.89 -2.77
C TYR A 107 -12.36 6.88 -4.29
N ARG A 108 -12.27 8.05 -4.95
CA ARG A 108 -12.08 8.15 -6.41
C ARG A 108 -10.78 7.49 -6.89
N GLY A 109 -9.80 7.27 -6.01
CA GLY A 109 -8.53 6.58 -6.31
C GLY A 109 -8.46 5.10 -5.93
N SER A 110 -9.51 4.52 -5.34
CA SER A 110 -9.43 3.16 -4.75
C SER A 110 -9.31 2.04 -5.77
N GLY A 111 -9.73 2.28 -7.01
CA GLY A 111 -9.64 1.32 -8.12
C GLY A 111 -8.26 1.23 -8.76
N VAL A 112 -7.36 2.20 -8.51
CA VAL A 112 -6.04 2.22 -9.12
C VAL A 112 -5.13 1.20 -8.43
N ARG A 113 -4.37 0.45 -9.25
CA ARG A 113 -3.42 -0.56 -8.78
C ARG A 113 -2.25 0.13 -8.07
N ARG A 114 -1.92 -0.38 -6.89
CA ARG A 114 -0.74 0.01 -6.13
C ARG A 114 0.29 -1.10 -6.28
N ILE A 115 1.54 -0.72 -6.53
CA ILE A 115 2.61 -1.67 -6.82
C ILE A 115 3.76 -1.37 -5.88
N PHE A 116 4.20 -2.39 -5.15
CA PHE A 116 5.48 -2.40 -4.48
C PHE A 116 6.32 -3.46 -5.17
N SER A 117 7.48 -3.09 -5.69
CA SER A 117 8.44 -4.03 -6.26
C SER A 117 9.83 -3.82 -5.67
N ILE A 118 10.50 -4.93 -5.38
CA ILE A 118 11.87 -4.97 -4.87
C ILE A 118 12.66 -5.96 -5.72
N SER A 119 13.80 -5.49 -6.22
CA SER A 119 14.67 -6.22 -7.14
C SER A 119 16.13 -5.96 -6.77
N PRO A 120 17.09 -6.69 -7.37
CA PRO A 120 18.52 -6.38 -7.22
C PRO A 120 18.90 -4.95 -7.62
N LYS A 121 18.15 -4.33 -8.53
CA LYS A 121 18.43 -2.94 -8.97
C LYS A 121 18.05 -1.93 -7.89
N GLY A 122 16.88 -2.11 -7.30
CA GLY A 122 16.34 -1.15 -6.36
C GLY A 122 14.93 -1.49 -5.89
N ILE A 123 14.34 -0.51 -5.23
CA ILE A 123 12.99 -0.54 -4.67
C ILE A 123 12.15 0.47 -5.45
N LYS A 124 10.98 0.03 -5.92
CA LYS A 124 10.03 0.88 -6.64
C LYS A 124 8.65 0.77 -6.02
N ILE A 125 8.03 1.92 -5.78
CA ILE A 125 6.73 2.01 -5.12
C ILE A 125 5.86 2.98 -5.91
N VAL A 126 4.71 2.47 -6.36
CA VAL A 126 3.73 3.21 -7.14
C VAL A 126 2.45 3.30 -6.33
N VAL A 127 2.19 4.50 -5.82
CA VAL A 127 0.96 4.84 -5.09
C VAL A 127 0.19 5.91 -5.87
N PRO A 128 -1.12 5.76 -6.09
CA PRO A 128 -1.93 6.75 -6.79
C PRO A 128 -1.85 8.13 -6.14
N ARG A 129 -1.75 9.18 -6.95
CA ARG A 129 -1.67 10.60 -6.52
C ARG A 129 -0.40 10.96 -5.72
N GLN A 130 0.60 10.08 -5.70
CA GLN A 130 1.92 10.38 -5.17
C GLN A 130 2.94 10.23 -6.31
N PRO A 131 4.05 10.98 -6.25
CA PRO A 131 5.15 10.75 -7.19
C PRO A 131 5.67 9.32 -7.07
N ILE A 132 6.11 8.74 -8.18
CA ILE A 132 6.69 7.40 -8.19
C ILE A 132 7.95 7.45 -7.33
N PHE A 133 8.01 6.55 -6.35
CA PHE A 133 9.19 6.41 -5.50
C PHE A 133 10.08 5.30 -6.08
N GLU A 134 11.33 5.62 -6.40
CA GLU A 134 12.32 4.67 -6.87
C GLU A 134 13.67 4.99 -6.23
N VAL A 135 14.37 3.99 -5.70
CA VAL A 135 15.68 4.15 -5.07
C VAL A 135 16.55 2.92 -5.38
N ASN A 136 17.79 3.14 -5.78
CA ASN A 136 18.74 2.06 -6.07
C ASN A 136 19.50 1.66 -4.80
N TRP A 137 19.85 0.37 -4.68
CA TRP A 137 20.59 -0.12 -3.52
C TRP A 137 21.99 0.49 -3.38
N SER A 138 22.56 1.01 -4.47
CA SER A 138 23.86 1.68 -4.45
C SER A 138 23.82 3.10 -3.88
N GLU A 139 22.63 3.69 -3.68
CA GLU A 139 22.48 5.10 -3.29
C GLU A 139 22.42 5.33 -1.77
N PHE A 140 22.39 4.28 -0.97
CA PHE A 140 22.28 4.36 0.49
C PHE A 140 22.95 3.17 1.16
N ASP A 141 23.33 3.29 2.43
CA ASP A 141 23.99 2.22 3.20
C ASP A 141 23.11 1.63 4.29
N LEU A 142 22.15 2.43 4.78
CA LEU A 142 21.29 2.10 5.90
C LEU A 142 19.83 2.42 5.58
N ILE A 143 18.94 1.52 5.98
CA ILE A 143 17.49 1.76 6.01
C ILE A 143 17.07 1.83 7.48
N GLN A 144 16.57 2.99 7.92
CA GLN A 144 15.90 3.12 9.21
C GLN A 144 14.38 3.08 9.00
N MET A 145 13.69 2.23 9.76
CA MET A 145 12.24 2.12 9.70
C MET A 145 11.61 2.45 11.04
N TYR A 146 10.67 3.39 11.05
CA TYR A 146 9.88 3.73 12.24
C TYR A 146 8.42 3.37 12.03
N LYS A 147 7.86 2.69 13.02
CA LYS A 147 6.43 2.37 13.06
C LYS A 147 5.72 3.35 14.00
N HIS A 148 4.87 4.19 13.43
CA HIS A 148 4.00 5.10 14.16
C HIS A 148 2.60 4.50 14.31
N ALA A 149 2.02 4.67 15.51
CA ALA A 149 0.59 4.43 15.69
C ALA A 149 -0.15 5.65 15.13
N GLY A 150 -0.71 5.50 13.94
CA GLY A 150 -1.53 6.51 13.29
C GLY A 150 -2.90 6.66 13.94
N TYR A 151 -3.70 7.57 13.39
CA TYR A 151 -5.09 7.76 13.79
C TYR A 151 -5.93 6.52 13.40
N HIS A 152 -6.89 6.13 14.25
CA HIS A 152 -7.76 4.96 14.06
C HIS A 152 -7.06 3.59 13.88
N ASN A 153 -6.06 3.26 14.71
CA ASN A 153 -5.36 1.97 14.68
C ASN A 153 -4.63 1.65 13.35
N ASN A 154 -4.50 2.62 12.45
CA ASN A 154 -3.68 2.47 11.26
C ASN A 154 -2.20 2.59 11.65
N ASN A 155 -1.40 1.63 11.21
CA ASN A 155 0.04 1.69 11.40
C ASN A 155 0.65 2.47 10.24
N GLU A 156 1.44 3.49 10.55
CA GLU A 156 2.21 4.26 9.57
C GLU A 156 3.67 3.79 9.65
N TYR A 157 4.27 3.46 8.52
CA TYR A 157 5.66 3.01 8.41
C TYR A 157 6.46 4.04 7.63
N ARG A 158 7.38 4.72 8.31
CA ARG A 158 8.31 5.65 7.68
C ARG A 158 9.65 4.97 7.48
N PHE A 159 10.15 5.05 6.26
CA PHE A 159 11.45 4.53 5.84
C PHE A 159 12.36 5.71 5.53
N TYR A 160 13.53 5.72 6.14
CA TYR A 160 14.61 6.66 5.88
C TYR A 160 15.77 5.89 5.27
N PHE A 161 16.16 6.27 4.06
CA PHE A 161 17.33 5.75 3.36
C PHE A 161 18.48 6.70 3.66
N VAL A 162 19.52 6.20 4.31
CA VAL A 162 20.61 6.99 4.90
C VAL A 162 21.92 6.65 4.18
N LEU A 163 22.67 7.70 3.81
CA LEU A 163 24.00 7.63 3.21
C LEU A 163 24.91 8.59 3.99
N ASN A 164 26.06 8.13 4.47
CA ASN A 164 26.99 8.94 5.27
C ASN A 164 26.31 9.67 6.45
N ASP A 165 25.45 8.97 7.20
CA ASP A 165 24.64 9.50 8.31
C ASP A 165 23.61 10.60 7.95
N GLU A 166 23.48 10.96 6.68
CA GLU A 166 22.47 11.89 6.19
C GLU A 166 21.28 11.16 5.55
N VAL A 167 20.06 11.67 5.79
CA VAL A 167 18.84 11.13 5.16
C VAL A 167 18.83 11.54 3.70
N TYR A 168 19.15 10.60 2.82
CA TYR A 168 19.12 10.78 1.37
C TYR A 168 17.69 10.82 0.84
N LYS A 169 16.84 9.89 1.31
CA LYS A 169 15.46 9.78 0.84
C LYS A 169 14.55 9.28 1.94
N GLU A 170 13.30 9.75 1.93
CA GLU A 170 12.26 9.25 2.83
C GLU A 170 11.04 8.76 2.06
N PHE A 171 10.35 7.79 2.64
CA PHE A 171 9.09 7.28 2.12
C PHE A 171 8.16 6.84 3.25
N ASN A 172 6.88 7.11 3.06
CA ASN A 172 5.85 6.79 4.05
C ASN A 172 4.81 5.80 3.50
N ILE A 173 4.59 4.72 4.24
CA ILE A 173 3.53 3.75 3.99
C ILE A 173 2.47 3.87 5.08
N GLU A 174 1.33 4.45 4.71
CA GLU A 174 0.13 4.42 5.54
C GLU A 174 -0.59 3.07 5.40
N GLY A 175 -0.62 2.31 6.48
CA GLY A 175 -1.39 1.08 6.58
C GLY A 175 -2.88 1.36 6.36
N SER A 176 -3.54 0.49 5.59
CA SER A 176 -4.94 0.59 5.16
C SER A 176 -5.22 1.63 4.06
N MET A 177 -4.30 2.56 3.78
CA MET A 177 -4.44 3.58 2.72
C MET A 177 -3.58 3.23 1.50
N HIS A 178 -2.30 2.93 1.72
CA HIS A 178 -1.37 2.52 0.68
C HIS A 178 -1.38 1.01 0.49
N PHE A 179 -1.23 0.23 1.56
CA PHE A 179 -1.28 -1.23 1.48
C PHE A 179 -2.09 -1.79 2.64
N SER A 180 -2.66 -2.99 2.48
CA SER A 180 -3.28 -3.67 3.62
C SER A 180 -2.27 -3.88 4.75
N GLY A 181 -2.73 -3.98 5.99
CA GLY A 181 -1.83 -4.21 7.13
C GLY A 181 -0.99 -5.50 6.99
N LEU A 182 -1.54 -6.54 6.35
CA LEU A 182 -0.83 -7.77 6.01
C LEU A 182 0.28 -7.50 4.99
N ASN A 183 -0.04 -6.79 3.90
CA ASN A 183 0.93 -6.46 2.86
C ASN A 183 2.03 -5.51 3.37
N CYS A 184 1.70 -4.56 4.26
CA CYS A 184 2.72 -3.73 4.91
C CYS A 184 3.75 -4.57 5.69
N ARG A 185 3.28 -5.58 6.44
CA ARG A 185 4.18 -6.50 7.16
C ARG A 185 5.04 -7.33 6.21
N ALA A 186 4.46 -7.80 5.10
CA ALA A 186 5.19 -8.52 4.07
C ALA A 186 6.26 -7.64 3.41
N ILE A 187 5.93 -6.37 3.11
CA ILE A 187 6.87 -5.37 2.57
C ILE A 187 8.03 -5.17 3.53
N VAL A 188 7.78 -4.89 4.81
CA VAL A 188 8.84 -4.69 5.81
C VAL A 188 9.74 -5.92 5.93
N SER A 189 9.15 -7.12 6.01
CA SER A 189 9.90 -8.38 6.08
C SER A 189 10.78 -8.59 4.84
N LYS A 190 10.24 -8.30 3.65
CA LYS A 190 10.99 -8.44 2.40
C LYS A 190 12.08 -7.38 2.25
N MET A 191 11.84 -6.13 2.66
CA MET A 191 12.87 -5.08 2.68
C MET A 191 14.04 -5.46 3.59
N GLU A 192 13.76 -5.99 4.77
CA GLU A 192 14.81 -6.45 5.70
C GLU A 192 15.62 -7.62 5.12
N GLN A 193 14.94 -8.63 4.54
CA GLN A 193 15.61 -9.75 3.86
C GLN A 193 16.51 -9.28 2.72
N TYR A 194 16.03 -8.35 1.88
CA TYR A 194 16.83 -7.81 0.80
C TYR A 194 17.97 -6.92 1.30
N ALA A 195 17.77 -6.11 2.33
CA ALA A 195 18.83 -5.30 2.91
C ALA A 195 20.01 -6.16 3.36
N VAL A 196 19.75 -7.25 4.10
CA VAL A 196 20.79 -8.21 4.50
C VAL A 196 21.51 -8.79 3.27
N LYS A 197 20.75 -9.21 2.25
CA LYS A 197 21.33 -9.78 1.02
C LYS A 197 22.17 -8.77 0.22
N MET A 198 21.80 -7.49 0.24
CA MET A 198 22.53 -6.41 -0.44
C MET A 198 23.63 -5.79 0.43
N ASN A 199 23.94 -6.42 1.56
CA ASN A 199 24.91 -5.93 2.55
C ASN A 199 24.61 -4.51 3.05
N LYS A 200 23.33 -4.23 3.32
CA LYS A 200 22.83 -2.96 3.85
C LYS A 200 22.31 -3.15 5.26
N GLN A 201 22.49 -2.14 6.10
CA GLN A 201 21.97 -2.16 7.46
C GLN A 201 20.46 -1.89 7.43
N PHE A 202 19.70 -2.62 8.25
CA PHE A 202 18.26 -2.41 8.42
C PHE A 202 17.95 -2.24 9.91
N VAL A 203 17.60 -1.03 10.32
CA VAL A 203 17.34 -0.69 11.73
C VAL A 203 15.85 -0.46 11.94
N ARG A 204 15.22 -1.33 12.74
CA ARG A 204 13.85 -1.13 13.22
C ARG A 204 13.87 -0.19 14.42
N GLY A 205 13.42 1.05 14.21
CA GLY A 205 13.22 2.02 15.27
C GLY A 205 12.21 1.53 16.30
N ARG A 206 12.48 1.81 17.59
CA ARG A 206 11.52 1.53 18.66
C ARG A 206 10.23 2.32 18.41
N ARG A 207 9.10 1.73 18.78
CA ARG A 207 7.78 2.39 18.73
C ARG A 207 7.85 3.67 19.57
N ARG A 208 7.90 4.83 18.92
CA ARG A 208 7.83 6.11 19.63
C ARG A 208 6.44 6.22 20.26
N LYS A 209 6.35 6.21 21.59
CA LYS A 209 5.14 6.63 22.29
C LYS A 209 4.94 8.11 21.94
N LYS A 210 3.75 8.50 21.50
CA LYS A 210 3.41 9.93 21.38
C LYS A 210 3.68 10.57 22.74
N LYS A 211 4.55 11.59 22.76
CA LYS A 211 4.54 12.55 23.87
C LYS A 211 3.23 13.33 23.67
N TYR A 212 2.28 13.10 24.56
CA TYR A 212 1.04 13.85 24.64
C TYR A 212 1.32 15.21 25.28
#